data_AF-A0A6L5K0D6-F1
#
_entry.id   AF-A0A6L5K0D6-F1
#
_cell.length_a   1.000
_cell.length_b   1.000
_cell.length_c   1.000
_cell.angle_alpha   90.00
_cell.angle_beta   90.00
_cell.angle_gamma   90.00
#
_symmetry.space_group_name_H-M   'P 1'
#
loop_
_entity.id
_entity.type
_entity.pdbx_description
1 polymer ?
#
loop_
_entity_poly.entity_id
_entity_poly.type
_entity_poly.pdbx_seq_one_letter_code
_entity_poly.pdbx_strand_id
1 'polypeptide(L)'
;MRKKTTIEILLFSLIICMVLSAVEGSVPILPLDQVKAGMKGKGRSVFQGNRIEEFDVEIIGVLKNVEPKKSIILARLKGGILEEAGVISGMSGSPVYVDGKLIGAVAYSLGTFVKEPIAGITPIGEMMSISEKRKKGPVFSPQVPVKKHLTLDELFMLNKDFFLSKAVFHSEGRALKPLSIPLVFSGFSSYAFEQSRSFFSNLGFNP
;
A
#
# COMPACT_ATOMS: atom_id res chain seq x y z
N MET A 1 0.62 -9.46 -61.71
CA MET A 1 1.53 -8.73 -60.80
C MET A 1 0.89 -8.14 -59.53
N ARG A 2 -0.41 -7.76 -59.52
CA ARG A 2 -1.04 -7.07 -58.36
C ARG A 2 -1.19 -7.86 -57.04
N LYS A 3 -1.16 -9.20 -57.05
CA LYS A 3 -1.39 -10.03 -55.84
C LYS A 3 -0.18 -10.12 -54.89
N LYS A 4 1.05 -9.91 -55.38
CA LYS A 4 2.27 -9.95 -54.54
C LYS A 4 2.36 -8.74 -53.60
N THR A 5 2.08 -7.55 -54.13
CA THR A 5 2.07 -6.30 -53.35
C THR A 5 1.02 -6.27 -52.24
N THR A 6 -0.16 -6.87 -52.45
CA THR A 6 -1.19 -6.94 -51.39
C THR A 6 -0.80 -7.89 -50.26
N ILE A 7 -0.11 -9.00 -50.57
CA ILE A 7 0.39 -9.95 -49.57
C ILE A 7 1.53 -9.34 -48.76
N GLU A 8 2.44 -8.61 -49.39
CA GLU A 8 3.54 -7.92 -48.70
C GLU A 8 3.03 -6.81 -47.77
N ILE A 9 2.03 -6.03 -48.21
CA ILE A 9 1.39 -5.00 -47.36
C ILE A 9 0.65 -5.65 -46.18
N LEU A 10 -0.01 -6.78 -46.40
CA LEU A 10 -0.71 -7.52 -45.32
C LEU A 10 0.29 -8.10 -44.31
N LEU A 11 1.41 -8.65 -44.78
CA LEU A 11 2.50 -9.16 -43.93
C LEU A 11 3.17 -8.02 -43.13
N PHE A 12 3.41 -6.88 -43.75
CA PHE A 12 4.02 -5.72 -43.09
C PHE A 12 3.08 -5.13 -42.03
N SER A 13 1.78 -5.05 -42.33
CA SER A 13 0.73 -4.66 -41.38
C SER A 13 0.63 -5.62 -40.20
N LEU A 14 0.70 -6.94 -40.45
CA LEU A 14 0.66 -7.97 -39.41
C LEU A 14 1.88 -7.89 -38.48
N ILE A 15 3.07 -7.64 -39.03
CA ILE A 15 4.31 -7.46 -38.25
C ILE A 15 4.22 -6.20 -37.38
N ILE A 16 3.73 -5.08 -37.91
CA ILE A 16 3.53 -3.84 -37.13
C ILE A 16 2.54 -4.06 -35.99
N CYS A 17 1.42 -4.75 -36.23
CA CYS A 17 0.42 -5.03 -35.21
C CYS A 17 0.95 -5.94 -34.09
N MET A 18 1.83 -6.88 -34.44
CA MET A 18 2.49 -7.79 -33.50
C MET A 18 3.52 -7.06 -32.63
N VAL A 19 4.29 -6.12 -33.20
CA VAL A 19 5.26 -5.29 -32.46
C VAL A 19 4.54 -4.31 -31.52
N LEU A 20 3.40 -3.75 -31.92
CA LEU A 20 2.62 -2.84 -31.09
C LEU A 20 1.98 -3.52 -29.87
N SER A 21 1.71 -4.84 -29.97
CA SER A 21 1.08 -5.62 -28.90
C SER A 21 2.05 -6.07 -27.80
N ALA A 22 3.36 -5.87 -27.97
CA ALA A 22 4.40 -6.35 -27.05
C ALA A 22 4.82 -5.32 -25.99
N VAL A 23 4.17 -4.15 -25.91
CA VAL A 23 4.44 -3.18 -24.84
C VAL A 23 3.65 -3.59 -23.60
N GLU A 24 4.14 -4.63 -22.91
CA GLU A 24 3.72 -4.89 -21.54
C GLU A 24 4.21 -3.72 -20.66
N GLY A 25 3.25 -2.92 -20.18
CA GLY A 25 3.49 -1.76 -19.32
C GLY A 25 3.96 -2.18 -17.92
N SER A 26 5.18 -2.68 -17.80
CA SER A 26 5.83 -2.87 -16.50
C SER A 26 6.22 -1.49 -15.95
N VAL A 27 5.72 -1.15 -14.76
CA VAL A 27 6.15 0.06 -14.06
C VAL A 27 7.60 -0.15 -13.62
N PRO A 28 8.56 0.69 -14.04
CA PRO A 28 9.94 0.56 -13.60
C PRO A 28 10.05 0.65 -12.08
N ILE A 29 10.80 -0.25 -11.46
CA ILE A 29 10.99 -0.30 -10.01
C ILE A 29 12.40 0.18 -9.66
N LEU A 30 12.50 1.01 -8.60
CA LEU A 30 13.78 1.30 -7.97
C LEU A 30 13.90 0.41 -6.73
N PRO A 31 14.86 -0.52 -6.69
CA PRO A 31 14.99 -1.43 -5.56
C PRO A 31 15.50 -0.68 -4.32
N LEU A 32 15.16 -1.22 -3.13
CA LEU A 32 15.38 -0.56 -1.84
C LEU A 32 16.84 -0.22 -1.55
N ASP A 33 17.78 -1.03 -2.04
CA ASP A 33 19.23 -0.84 -1.91
C ASP A 33 19.74 0.40 -2.66
N GLN A 34 19.02 0.84 -3.69
CA GLN A 34 19.33 2.04 -4.45
C GLN A 34 18.69 3.31 -3.87
N VAL A 35 17.70 3.18 -2.97
CA VAL A 35 17.05 4.31 -2.30
C VAL A 35 17.99 4.91 -1.24
N LYS A 36 18.30 6.21 -1.38
CA LYS A 36 19.21 6.95 -0.48
C LYS A 36 18.55 8.22 0.05
N ALA A 37 19.01 8.66 1.22
CA ALA A 37 18.64 9.97 1.77
C ALA A 37 19.00 11.10 0.81
N GLY A 38 18.17 12.14 0.76
CA GLY A 38 18.29 13.29 -0.13
C GLY A 38 17.69 13.11 -1.53
N MET A 39 17.29 11.89 -1.91
CA MET A 39 16.59 11.66 -3.18
C MET A 39 15.24 12.38 -3.18
N LYS A 40 14.87 12.94 -4.33
CA LYS A 40 13.59 13.61 -4.54
C LYS A 40 12.70 12.77 -5.46
N GLY A 41 11.41 12.83 -5.21
CA GLY A 41 10.43 12.03 -5.90
C GLY A 41 9.06 12.70 -5.94
N LYS A 42 8.12 11.99 -6.54
CA LYS A 42 6.71 12.37 -6.62
C LYS A 42 5.85 11.25 -6.09
N GLY A 43 4.90 11.58 -5.23
CA GLY A 43 3.84 10.67 -4.82
C GLY A 43 2.53 11.06 -5.50
N ARG A 44 1.60 10.10 -5.59
CA ARG A 44 0.27 10.33 -6.16
C ARG A 44 -0.79 9.91 -5.16
N SER A 45 -1.75 10.78 -4.89
CA SER A 45 -2.88 10.47 -4.01
C SER A 45 -4.18 11.07 -4.56
N VAL A 46 -5.29 10.73 -3.92
CA VAL A 46 -6.59 11.34 -4.18
C VAL A 46 -7.03 12.03 -2.89
N PHE A 47 -7.06 13.36 -2.90
CA PHE A 47 -7.49 14.13 -1.74
C PHE A 47 -8.99 14.42 -1.74
N GLN A 48 -9.57 14.59 -2.94
CA GLN A 48 -11.00 14.87 -3.10
C GLN A 48 -11.59 14.16 -4.33
N GLY A 49 -12.74 13.51 -4.12
CA GLY A 49 -13.47 12.83 -5.18
C GLY A 49 -12.68 11.68 -5.79
N ASN A 50 -12.32 11.82 -7.07
CA ASN A 50 -11.55 10.83 -7.85
C ASN A 50 -10.34 11.47 -8.56
N ARG A 51 -9.98 12.71 -8.21
CA ARG A 51 -8.89 13.43 -8.87
C ARG A 51 -7.56 12.99 -8.30
N ILE A 52 -6.68 12.49 -9.17
CA ILE A 52 -5.30 12.17 -8.82
C ILE A 52 -4.51 13.48 -8.74
N GLU A 53 -3.82 13.67 -7.63
CA GLU A 53 -2.97 14.83 -7.37
C GLU A 53 -1.56 14.35 -7.01
N GLU A 54 -0.56 15.07 -7.50
CA GLU A 54 0.84 14.79 -7.23
C GLU A 54 1.35 15.60 -6.05
N PHE A 55 2.18 14.99 -5.21
CA PHE A 55 2.88 15.66 -4.11
C PHE A 55 4.37 15.39 -4.19
N ASP A 56 5.16 16.33 -3.67
CA ASP A 56 6.61 16.21 -3.62
C ASP A 56 7.06 15.31 -2.48
N VAL A 57 8.10 14.53 -2.72
CA VAL A 57 8.67 13.59 -1.76
C VAL A 57 10.17 13.80 -1.65
N GLU A 58 10.67 13.88 -0.43
CA GLU A 58 12.10 13.97 -0.14
C GLU A 58 12.47 12.85 0.83
N ILE A 59 13.35 11.94 0.40
CA ILE A 59 13.76 10.79 1.21
C ILE A 59 14.67 11.25 2.34
N ILE A 60 14.28 10.99 3.58
CA ILE A 60 15.05 11.33 4.77
C ILE A 60 16.03 10.20 5.10
N GLY A 61 15.60 8.95 4.91
CA GLY A 61 16.41 7.78 5.21
C GLY A 61 15.64 6.47 5.05
N VAL A 62 16.32 5.35 5.32
CA VAL A 62 15.73 4.01 5.25
C VAL A 62 15.97 3.30 6.57
N LEU A 63 14.89 2.94 7.25
CA LEU A 63 14.92 2.09 8.44
C LEU A 63 14.87 0.63 7.99
N LYS A 64 16.00 -0.08 8.09
CA LYS A 64 16.09 -1.49 7.69
C LYS A 64 15.77 -2.39 8.88
N ASN A 65 15.09 -3.51 8.60
CA ASN A 65 14.82 -4.56 9.59
C ASN A 65 14.12 -4.04 10.86
N VAL A 66 13.13 -3.15 10.69
CA VAL A 66 12.25 -2.68 11.78
C VAL A 66 11.43 -3.83 12.37
N GLU A 67 11.15 -4.82 11.53
CA GLU A 67 10.65 -6.15 11.85
C GLU A 67 11.43 -7.15 10.99
N PRO A 68 11.43 -8.46 11.32
CA PRO A 68 12.14 -9.46 10.52
C PRO A 68 11.77 -9.38 9.04
N LYS A 69 12.75 -9.00 8.21
CA LYS A 69 12.60 -8.81 6.75
C LYS A 69 11.61 -7.71 6.34
N LYS A 70 11.34 -6.73 7.21
CA LYS A 70 10.58 -5.52 6.87
C LYS A 70 11.39 -4.26 7.08
N SER A 71 11.26 -3.32 6.16
CA SER A 71 11.95 -2.04 6.13
C SER A 71 10.95 -0.92 5.84
N ILE A 72 11.28 0.29 6.28
CA ILE A 72 10.44 1.48 6.07
C ILE A 72 11.33 2.57 5.48
N ILE A 73 10.89 3.14 4.36
CA ILE A 73 11.52 4.35 3.80
C ILE A 73 10.87 5.56 4.49
N LEU A 74 11.67 6.40 5.11
CA LEU A 74 11.20 7.66 5.71
C LEU A 74 11.29 8.77 4.66
N ALA A 75 10.19 9.48 4.48
CA ALA A 75 10.14 10.59 3.53
C ALA A 75 9.35 11.77 4.09
N ARG A 76 9.81 12.96 3.73
CA ARG A 76 9.12 14.22 3.94
C ARG A 76 8.24 14.49 2.72
N LEU A 77 6.96 14.73 2.95
CA LEU A 77 6.02 15.06 1.89
C LEU A 77 5.90 16.58 1.76
N LYS A 78 5.59 17.12 0.58
CA LYS A 78 5.35 18.55 0.39
C LYS A 78 4.28 18.77 -0.67
N GLY A 79 3.63 19.94 -0.61
CA GLY A 79 2.65 20.37 -1.61
C GLY A 79 1.19 20.30 -1.14
N GLY A 80 0.43 21.32 -1.55
CA GLY A 80 -1.01 21.43 -1.35
C GLY A 80 -1.42 21.29 0.12
N ILE A 81 -2.44 20.47 0.36
CA ILE A 81 -3.03 20.23 1.68
C ILE A 81 -2.05 19.59 2.70
N LEU A 82 -0.96 18.98 2.25
CA LEU A 82 -0.01 18.29 3.14
C LEU A 82 0.84 19.25 3.98
N GLU A 83 0.98 20.51 3.54
CA GLU A 83 1.74 21.53 4.28
C GLU A 83 0.98 22.00 5.53
N GLU A 84 -0.35 22.01 5.47
CA GLU A 84 -1.23 22.43 6.55
C GLU A 84 -1.71 21.25 7.40
N ALA A 85 -2.15 20.16 6.74
CA ALA A 85 -2.83 19.04 7.40
C ALA A 85 -1.88 17.91 7.81
N GLY A 86 -0.64 17.90 7.33
CA GLY A 86 0.27 16.79 7.54
C GLY A 86 -0.08 15.55 6.70
N VAL A 87 0.40 14.37 7.13
CA VAL A 87 0.03 13.09 6.50
C VAL A 87 -1.36 12.70 6.98
N ILE A 88 -2.36 12.75 6.10
CA ILE A 88 -3.76 12.49 6.43
C ILE A 88 -4.13 11.00 6.35
N SER A 89 -5.12 10.60 7.14
CA SER A 89 -5.75 9.27 7.03
C SER A 89 -6.35 9.10 5.62
N GLY A 90 -6.17 7.93 5.03
CA GLY A 90 -6.59 7.65 3.65
C GLY A 90 -5.45 7.73 2.61
N MET A 91 -4.31 8.35 2.92
CA MET A 91 -3.13 8.31 2.03
C MET A 91 -2.47 6.93 1.94
N SER A 92 -2.88 5.97 2.79
CA SER A 92 -2.35 4.60 2.77
C SER A 92 -2.51 3.99 1.37
N GLY A 93 -1.43 3.48 0.79
CA GLY A 93 -1.41 2.92 -0.55
C GLY A 93 -1.07 3.91 -1.67
N SER A 94 -0.88 5.19 -1.36
CA SER A 94 -0.44 6.20 -2.33
C SER A 94 0.95 5.82 -2.90
N PRO A 95 1.09 5.58 -4.22
CA PRO A 95 2.38 5.17 -4.79
C PRO A 95 3.36 6.33 -4.80
N VAL A 96 4.63 6.01 -4.55
CA VAL A 96 5.74 6.97 -4.52
C VAL A 96 6.80 6.57 -5.55
N TYR A 97 7.26 7.55 -6.31
CA TYR A 97 8.21 7.39 -7.39
C TYR A 97 9.45 8.26 -7.18
N VAL A 98 10.62 7.74 -7.51
CA VAL A 98 11.90 8.47 -7.60
C VAL A 98 12.45 8.22 -8.99
N ASP A 99 12.82 9.28 -9.71
CA ASP A 99 13.28 9.22 -11.11
C ASP A 99 12.32 8.44 -12.03
N GLY A 100 11.01 8.61 -11.81
CA GLY A 100 9.96 7.89 -12.56
C GLY A 100 9.82 6.41 -12.22
N LYS A 101 10.60 5.88 -11.26
CA LYS A 101 10.58 4.49 -10.82
C LYS A 101 9.83 4.34 -9.50
N LEU A 102 8.98 3.33 -9.39
CA LEU A 102 8.20 3.03 -8.19
C LEU A 102 9.11 2.52 -7.07
N ILE A 103 9.04 3.15 -5.91
CA ILE A 103 9.83 2.77 -4.73
C ILE A 103 8.98 2.07 -3.67
N GLY A 104 7.67 2.37 -3.62
CA GLY A 104 6.78 1.86 -2.59
C GLY A 104 5.48 2.65 -2.49
N ALA A 105 4.77 2.47 -1.38
CA ALA A 105 3.54 3.18 -1.07
C ALA A 105 3.51 3.73 0.36
N VAL A 106 2.87 4.87 0.55
CA VAL A 106 2.67 5.49 1.87
C VAL A 106 1.87 4.56 2.78
N ALA A 107 2.31 4.36 4.03
CA ALA A 107 1.68 3.43 4.98
C ALA A 107 1.62 3.94 6.43
N TYR A 108 2.56 4.80 6.83
CA TYR A 108 2.70 5.28 8.20
C TYR A 108 2.80 6.80 8.26
N SER A 109 2.39 7.38 9.38
CA SER A 109 2.60 8.79 9.72
C SER A 109 3.37 8.91 11.02
N LEU A 110 4.32 9.85 11.09
CA LEU A 110 5.00 10.19 12.35
C LEU A 110 4.14 11.17 13.14
N GLY A 111 3.04 10.69 13.75
CA GLY A 111 2.27 11.44 14.74
C GLY A 111 1.58 12.74 14.27
N THR A 112 0.82 13.36 15.18
CA THR A 112 -0.03 14.54 14.91
C THR A 112 0.64 15.88 15.25
N PHE A 113 1.79 15.86 15.92
CA PHE A 113 2.48 17.05 16.45
C PHE A 113 3.78 17.41 15.74
N VAL A 114 4.08 16.75 14.62
CA VAL A 114 5.31 17.03 13.87
C VAL A 114 5.03 18.21 12.93
N LYS A 115 5.83 19.28 13.05
CA LYS A 115 5.71 20.48 12.21
C LYS A 115 5.88 20.20 10.71
N GLU A 116 6.38 19.02 10.37
CA GLU A 116 6.70 18.62 9.01
C GLU A 116 5.98 17.29 8.70
N PRO A 117 5.31 17.17 7.54
CA PRO A 117 4.64 15.94 7.12
C PRO A 117 5.64 14.82 6.81
N ILE A 118 6.00 14.02 7.81
CA ILE A 118 6.88 12.85 7.64
C ILE A 118 6.03 11.59 7.55
N ALA A 119 6.21 10.84 6.47
CA ALA A 119 5.56 9.57 6.19
C ALA A 119 6.56 8.41 6.20
N GLY A 120 6.06 7.23 6.59
CA GLY A 120 6.71 5.96 6.34
C GLY A 120 6.12 5.29 5.10
N ILE A 121 7.00 4.88 4.19
CA ILE A 121 6.68 4.23 2.92
C ILE A 121 7.10 2.75 3.01
N THR A 122 6.18 1.85 2.69
CA THR A 122 6.46 0.41 2.56
C THR A 122 7.11 0.15 1.19
N PRO A 123 8.31 -0.44 1.12
CA PRO A 123 8.99 -0.70 -0.14
C PRO A 123 8.21 -1.65 -1.06
N ILE A 124 8.25 -1.38 -2.38
CA ILE A 124 7.53 -2.19 -3.38
C ILE A 124 7.97 -3.66 -3.39
N GLY A 125 9.27 -3.92 -3.20
CA GLY A 125 9.80 -5.29 -3.13
C GLY A 125 9.19 -6.10 -1.97
N GLU A 126 8.89 -5.45 -0.85
CA GLU A 126 8.24 -6.11 0.28
C GLU A 126 6.79 -6.45 -0.04
N MET A 127 6.04 -5.52 -0.63
CA MET A 127 4.66 -5.75 -1.07
C MET A 127 4.57 -6.92 -2.06
N MET A 128 5.51 -6.99 -3.01
CA MET A 128 5.58 -8.09 -3.99
C MET A 128 5.91 -9.44 -3.33
N SER A 129 6.78 -9.45 -2.32
CA SER A 129 7.20 -10.68 -1.63
C SER A 129 6.05 -11.38 -0.89
N ILE A 130 5.00 -10.65 -0.50
CA ILE A 130 3.83 -11.19 0.19
C ILE A 130 3.03 -12.10 -0.77
N SER A 131 2.85 -11.66 -2.02
CA SER A 131 2.15 -12.43 -3.05
C SER A 131 2.83 -13.79 -3.29
N GLU A 132 4.17 -13.77 -3.38
CA GLU A 132 4.97 -14.97 -3.61
C GLU A 132 5.00 -15.93 -2.41
N LYS A 133 5.00 -15.41 -1.17
CA LYS A 133 4.88 -16.24 0.04
C LYS A 133 3.52 -16.91 0.16
N ARG A 134 2.43 -16.22 -0.24
CA ARG A 134 1.07 -16.76 -0.16
C ARG A 134 0.87 -17.96 -1.09
N LYS A 135 1.54 -17.99 -2.25
CA LYS A 135 1.57 -19.15 -3.14
C LYS A 135 2.26 -20.39 -2.53
N LYS A 136 3.07 -20.22 -1.48
CA LYS A 136 3.89 -21.27 -0.86
C LYS A 136 3.48 -21.62 0.58
N GLY A 137 2.41 -21.03 1.10
CA GLY A 137 1.89 -21.37 2.43
C GLY A 137 1.09 -22.67 2.41
N PRO A 138 1.11 -23.48 3.48
CA PRO A 138 0.16 -24.58 3.59
C PRO A 138 -1.26 -23.99 3.55
N VAL A 139 -2.15 -24.62 2.78
CA VAL A 139 -3.60 -24.38 2.82
C VAL A 139 -4.14 -24.97 4.13
N PHE A 140 -3.58 -24.55 5.26
CA PHE A 140 -4.10 -24.91 6.57
C PHE A 140 -5.15 -23.87 6.92
N SER A 141 -6.38 -24.13 6.50
CA SER A 141 -7.54 -23.61 7.20
C SER A 141 -7.48 -24.19 8.62
N PRO A 142 -7.45 -23.36 9.68
CA PRO A 142 -7.63 -23.86 11.03
C PRO A 142 -8.86 -24.77 11.04
N GLN A 143 -8.74 -26.00 11.55
CA GLN A 143 -9.91 -26.86 11.72
C GLN A 143 -10.78 -26.23 12.79
N VAL A 144 -11.72 -25.38 12.37
CA VAL A 144 -12.69 -24.76 13.25
C VAL A 144 -13.70 -25.85 13.65
N PRO A 145 -13.88 -26.12 14.95
CA PRO A 145 -14.94 -27.02 15.40
C PRO A 145 -16.28 -26.51 14.84
N VAL A 146 -17.03 -27.36 14.15
CA VAL A 146 -18.34 -26.99 13.61
C VAL A 146 -19.30 -26.77 14.78
N LYS A 147 -19.37 -25.53 15.26
CA LYS A 147 -20.35 -25.08 16.25
C LYS A 147 -21.58 -24.55 15.51
N LYS A 148 -22.78 -24.79 16.05
CA LYS A 148 -24.05 -24.28 15.51
C LYS A 148 -24.13 -22.74 15.49
N HIS A 149 -23.37 -22.10 16.37
CA HIS A 149 -23.21 -20.66 16.45
C HIS A 149 -21.78 -20.36 16.90
N LEU A 150 -21.20 -19.30 16.36
CA LEU A 150 -19.94 -18.73 16.81
C LEU A 150 -20.24 -17.32 17.27
N THR A 151 -19.80 -16.99 18.47
CA THR A 151 -19.82 -15.60 18.95
C THR A 151 -18.72 -14.79 18.26
N LEU A 152 -18.85 -13.46 18.21
CA LEU A 152 -17.79 -12.59 17.65
C LEU A 152 -16.45 -12.78 18.38
N ASP A 153 -16.50 -12.96 19.69
CA ASP A 153 -15.31 -13.15 20.52
C ASP A 153 -14.57 -14.46 20.17
N GLU A 154 -15.32 -15.53 19.90
CA GLU A 154 -14.75 -16.80 19.46
C GLU A 154 -14.14 -16.69 18.06
N LEU A 155 -14.80 -16.00 17.12
CA LEU A 155 -14.24 -15.71 15.80
C LEU A 155 -12.95 -14.89 15.89
N PHE A 156 -12.88 -13.93 16.81
CA PHE A 156 -11.69 -13.13 17.07
C PHE A 156 -10.54 -13.99 17.60
N MET A 157 -10.81 -14.84 18.59
CA MET A 157 -9.81 -15.76 19.16
C MET A 157 -9.24 -16.70 18.09
N LEU A 158 -10.07 -17.22 17.19
CA LEU A 158 -9.66 -18.12 16.11
C LEU A 158 -8.75 -17.45 15.06
N ASN A 159 -8.84 -16.14 14.89
CA ASN A 159 -8.15 -15.40 13.83
C ASN A 159 -7.12 -14.39 14.38
N LYS A 160 -6.79 -14.47 15.67
CA LYS A 160 -5.93 -13.52 16.38
C LYS A 160 -4.61 -13.23 15.66
N ASP A 161 -4.00 -14.23 15.01
CA ASP A 161 -2.72 -14.10 14.31
C ASP A 161 -2.80 -13.32 13.00
N PHE A 162 -3.95 -13.35 12.33
CA PHE A 162 -4.20 -12.51 11.15
C PHE A 162 -4.35 -11.03 11.55
N PHE A 163 -4.82 -10.79 12.77
CA PHE A 163 -5.26 -9.49 13.25
C PHE A 163 -4.20 -8.65 13.98
N LEU A 164 -3.14 -9.27 14.52
CA LEU A 164 -2.09 -8.57 15.29
C LEU A 164 -0.99 -7.89 14.46
N SER A 165 -1.02 -7.99 13.12
CA SER A 165 0.10 -7.58 12.26
C SER A 165 0.33 -6.05 12.12
N LYS A 166 -0.38 -5.17 12.82
CA LYS A 166 -0.28 -3.70 12.66
C LYS A 166 0.38 -3.06 13.89
N ALA A 167 1.66 -3.37 14.12
CA ALA A 167 2.42 -2.81 15.23
C ALA A 167 2.64 -1.28 15.07
N VAL A 168 2.57 -0.55 16.17
CA VAL A 168 3.09 0.84 16.28
C VAL A 168 4.60 0.72 16.43
N PHE A 169 5.37 1.25 15.47
CA PHE A 169 6.82 1.16 15.55
C PHE A 169 7.36 2.30 16.40
N HIS A 170 8.20 1.98 17.38
CA HIS A 170 8.92 2.98 18.16
C HIS A 170 10.37 3.01 17.70
N SER A 171 10.85 4.18 17.25
CA SER A 171 12.27 4.41 16.96
C SER A 171 12.68 5.74 17.59
N GLU A 172 13.71 5.72 18.45
CA GLU A 172 14.34 6.90 19.07
C GLU A 172 13.34 7.96 19.61
N GLY A 173 12.36 7.53 20.41
CA GLY A 173 11.37 8.43 21.02
C GLY A 173 10.27 8.95 20.08
N ARG A 174 10.28 8.54 18.80
CA ARG A 174 9.22 8.84 17.83
C ARG A 174 8.45 7.57 17.49
N ALA A 175 7.12 7.64 17.60
CA ALA A 175 6.23 6.54 17.25
C ALA A 175 5.71 6.70 15.81
N LEU A 176 5.96 5.70 14.96
CA LEU A 176 5.31 5.55 13.66
C LEU A 176 3.96 4.89 13.90
N LYS A 177 2.90 5.66 13.70
CA LYS A 177 1.53 5.14 13.79
C LYS A 177 1.09 4.69 12.38
N PRO A 178 0.55 3.47 12.23
CA PRO A 178 -0.10 3.08 11.00
C PRO A 178 -1.25 4.05 10.66
N LEU A 179 -1.41 4.38 9.37
CA LEU A 179 -2.54 5.21 8.95
C LEU A 179 -3.86 4.46 9.19
N SER A 180 -4.85 5.18 9.72
CA SER A 180 -6.20 4.66 9.96
C SER A 180 -6.90 4.41 8.62
N ILE A 181 -7.59 3.27 8.51
CA ILE A 181 -8.33 2.88 7.31
C ILE A 181 -9.83 3.10 7.60
N PRO A 182 -10.54 3.98 6.88
CA PRO A 182 -11.98 4.16 7.12
C PRO A 182 -12.75 2.88 6.76
N LEU A 183 -13.75 2.54 7.56
CA LEU A 183 -14.62 1.38 7.34
C LEU A 183 -16.08 1.83 7.37
N VAL A 184 -16.85 1.52 6.33
CA VAL A 184 -18.27 1.89 6.25
C VAL A 184 -19.12 0.63 6.39
N PHE A 185 -20.05 0.65 7.34
CA PHE A 185 -21.03 -0.41 7.54
C PHE A 185 -22.37 -0.06 6.91
N SER A 186 -22.98 -1.01 6.20
CA SER A 186 -24.35 -0.88 5.67
C SER A 186 -25.14 -2.18 5.88
N GLY A 187 -26.45 -2.06 6.09
CA GLY A 187 -27.35 -3.22 6.24
C GLY A 187 -27.36 -3.90 7.61
N PHE A 188 -26.71 -3.34 8.63
CA PHE A 188 -26.71 -3.83 10.01
C PHE A 188 -27.44 -2.87 10.96
N SER A 189 -27.95 -3.37 12.08
CA SER A 189 -28.54 -2.52 13.11
C SER A 189 -27.46 -1.73 13.86
N SER A 190 -27.80 -0.55 14.38
CA SER A 190 -26.88 0.28 15.18
C SER A 190 -26.33 -0.48 16.39
N TYR A 191 -27.13 -1.38 16.96
CA TYR A 191 -26.72 -2.23 18.08
C TYR A 191 -25.62 -3.23 17.68
N ALA A 192 -25.75 -3.88 16.51
CA ALA A 192 -24.73 -4.80 16.00
C ALA A 192 -23.43 -4.05 15.61
N PHE A 193 -23.56 -2.82 15.11
CA PHE A 193 -22.43 -1.96 14.84
C PHE A 193 -21.68 -1.57 16.13
N GLU A 194 -22.38 -1.09 17.16
CA GLU A 194 -21.73 -0.71 18.42
C GLU A 194 -21.02 -1.90 19.10
N GLN A 195 -21.61 -3.11 19.06
CA GLN A 195 -20.92 -4.31 19.57
C GLN A 195 -19.63 -4.65 18.79
N SER A 196 -19.59 -4.40 17.48
CA SER A 196 -18.45 -4.76 16.64
C SER A 196 -17.44 -3.64 16.44
N ARG A 197 -17.76 -2.41 16.89
CA ARG A 197 -16.90 -1.24 16.75
C ARG A 197 -15.51 -1.46 17.34
N SER A 198 -15.46 -1.95 18.58
CA SER A 198 -14.20 -2.23 19.29
C SER A 198 -13.34 -3.24 18.53
N PHE A 199 -13.98 -4.27 17.96
CA PHE A 199 -13.32 -5.27 17.13
C PHE A 199 -12.60 -4.61 15.96
N PHE A 200 -13.29 -3.81 15.14
CA PHE A 200 -12.68 -3.18 13.96
C PHE A 200 -11.65 -2.10 14.31
N SER A 201 -11.88 -1.33 15.37
CA SER A 201 -10.90 -0.35 15.86
C SER A 201 -9.58 -1.00 16.28
N ASN A 202 -9.63 -2.16 16.94
CA ASN A 202 -8.43 -2.92 17.31
C ASN A 202 -7.64 -3.44 16.10
N LEU A 203 -8.28 -3.58 14.94
CA LEU A 203 -7.64 -3.95 13.67
C LEU A 203 -7.02 -2.75 12.92
N GLY A 204 -7.13 -1.54 13.48
CA GLY A 204 -6.67 -0.31 12.86
C GLY A 204 -7.61 0.23 11.79
N PHE A 205 -8.87 -0.22 11.78
CA PHE A 205 -9.95 0.46 11.06
C PHE A 205 -10.51 1.61 11.90
N ASN A 206 -11.10 2.59 11.23
CA ASN A 206 -11.92 3.61 11.85
C ASN A 206 -13.37 3.41 11.37
N PRO A 207 -14.12 2.51 12.02
CA PRO A 207 -15.54 2.25 11.73
C PRO A 207 -16.43 3.44 12.10
#